data_AF-A0A2U3KJC4-F1
#
_entry.id   AF-A0A2U3KJC4-F1
#
_cell.length_a   1.000
_cell.length_b   1.000
_cell.length_c   1.000
_cell.angle_alpha   90.00
_cell.angle_beta   90.00
_cell.angle_gamma   90.00
#
_symmetry.space_group_name_H-M   'P 1'
#
loop_
_entity.id
_entity.type
_entity.pdbx_description
1 polymer ?
#
loop_
_entity_poly.entity_id
_entity_poly.type
_entity_poly.pdbx_seq_one_letter_code
_entity_poly.pdbx_strand_id
1 'polypeptide(L)' 'MAVPEPERGIAPSKVEAWVIWPASSRSALAKIDQAGLIEPFALLNRADGEIAQDYAPYRAAHSDTLYRYFDEFVVPKAPQ' A
#
# COMPACT_ATOMS: atom_id res chain seq x y z
N MET A 1 -24.51 -2.60 14.52
CA MET A 1 -24.28 -1.19 14.89
C MET A 1 -23.82 -0.47 13.64
N ALA A 2 -24.58 0.51 13.15
CA ALA A 2 -24.19 1.33 12.01
C ALA A 2 -23.18 2.40 12.47
N VAL A 3 -22.10 2.59 11.72
CA VAL A 3 -21.12 3.66 11.95
C VAL A 3 -21.75 4.97 11.48
N PRO A 4 -21.80 6.04 12.30
CA PRO A 4 -22.39 7.31 11.88
C PRO A 4 -21.52 7.98 10.81
N GLU A 5 -22.17 8.50 9.76
CA GLU A 5 -21.55 9.29 8.71
C GLU A 5 -21.12 10.66 9.28
N PRO A 6 -19.88 11.14 9.04
CA PRO A 6 -19.44 12.41 9.59
C PRO A 6 -20.09 13.59 8.86
N GLU A 7 -20.79 14.42 9.63
CA GLU A 7 -21.36 15.70 9.21
C GLU A 7 -20.29 16.58 8.54
N ARG A 8 -20.57 17.06 7.31
CA ARG A 8 -19.65 17.89 6.52
C ARG A 8 -19.33 19.19 7.25
N GLY A 9 -18.13 19.31 7.82
CA GLY A 9 -17.60 20.64 8.17
C GLY A 9 -16.60 20.74 9.32
N ILE A 10 -16.29 19.67 10.06
CA ILE A 10 -15.35 19.74 11.19
C ILE A 10 -14.10 18.92 10.85
N ALA A 11 -12.95 19.58 10.69
CA ALA A 11 -11.67 18.90 10.54
C ALA A 11 -11.32 18.15 11.85
N PRO A 12 -11.00 16.84 11.81
CA PRO A 12 -10.75 16.09 13.03
C PRO A 12 -9.47 16.57 13.73
N SER A 13 -9.55 16.71 15.05
CA SER A 13 -8.41 17.08 15.89
C SER A 13 -7.37 15.96 15.95
N LYS A 14 -6.12 16.34 16.25
CA LYS A 14 -4.84 15.63 16.07
C LYS A 14 -4.71 14.20 16.65
N VAL A 15 -5.76 13.66 17.26
CA VAL A 15 -5.80 12.34 17.93
C VAL A 15 -6.62 11.28 17.19
N GLU A 16 -7.48 11.64 16.22
CA GLU A 16 -8.26 10.66 15.42
C GLU A 16 -7.61 10.28 14.08
N ALA A 17 -6.42 10.81 13.78
CA ALA A 17 -5.70 10.58 12.53
C ALA A 17 -5.15 9.15 12.34
N TRP A 18 -5.39 8.23 13.27
CA TRP A 18 -4.79 6.88 13.25
C TRP A 18 -5.69 5.79 12.63
N VAL A 19 -6.92 6.10 12.22
CA VAL A 19 -7.83 5.13 11.58
C VAL A 19 -8.51 5.74 10.35
N ILE A 20 -7.76 6.39 9.48
CA ILE A 20 -8.16 6.52 8.08
C ILE A 20 -6.89 6.31 7.25
N TRP A 21 -6.64 5.06 6.88
CA TRP A 21 -5.96 4.78 5.63
C TRP A 21 -7.03 4.92 4.55
N PRO A 22 -7.17 6.03 3.80
CA PRO A 22 -8.05 6.03 2.65
C PRO A 22 -7.28 5.40 1.50
N ALA A 23 -7.06 4.09 1.56
CA ALA A 23 -6.79 3.33 0.34
C ALA A 23 -7.89 2.31 0.09
N SER A 24 -9.14 2.71 0.30
CA SER A 24 -10.25 2.19 -0.51
C SER A 24 -10.19 2.77 -1.94
N SER A 25 -9.01 2.97 -2.54
CA SER A 25 -8.88 3.73 -3.77
C SER A 25 -8.15 2.94 -4.84
N ARG A 26 -8.89 2.57 -5.91
CA ARG A 26 -8.35 2.14 -7.22
C ARG A 26 -7.17 2.98 -7.69
N SER A 27 -7.11 4.24 -7.25
CA SER A 27 -6.02 5.18 -7.48
C SER A 27 -4.65 4.73 -6.95
N ALA A 28 -4.57 4.00 -5.83
CA ALA A 28 -3.29 3.52 -5.31
C ALA A 28 -2.72 2.40 -6.20
N LEU A 29 -3.57 1.46 -6.61
CA LEU A 29 -3.17 0.38 -7.52
C LEU A 29 -2.73 0.92 -8.89
N ALA A 30 -3.44 1.93 -9.41
CA ALA A 30 -3.06 2.58 -10.66
C ALA A 30 -1.69 3.28 -10.58
N LYS A 31 -1.34 3.87 -9.43
CA LYS A 31 -0.01 4.48 -9.22
C LYS A 31 1.10 3.44 -9.17
N ILE A 32 0.86 2.32 -8.50
CA ILE A 32 1.80 1.20 -8.42
C ILE A 32 2.04 0.61 -9.82
N ASP A 33 0.98 0.43 -10.61
CA ASP A 33 1.06 -0.06 -11.98
C ASP A 33 1.84 0.92 -12.89
N GLN A 34 1.51 2.21 -12.84
CA GLN A 34 2.23 3.25 -13.58
C GLN A 34 3.72 3.35 -13.17
N ALA A 35 4.06 3.03 -11.93
CA ALA A 35 5.44 2.96 -11.44
C ALA A 35 6.15 1.65 -11.82
N GLY A 36 5.48 0.71 -12.50
CA GLY A 36 6.03 -0.60 -12.85
C GLY A 36 6.29 -1.50 -11.64
N LEU A 37 5.50 -1.35 -10.58
CA LEU A 37 5.68 -2.04 -9.29
C LEU A 37 4.51 -2.98 -8.97
N ILE A 38 3.77 -3.42 -9.98
CA ILE A 38 2.61 -4.31 -9.80
C ILE A 38 3.01 -5.72 -9.33
N GLU A 39 4.15 -6.22 -9.81
CA GLU A 39 4.70 -7.53 -9.41
C GLU A 39 5.07 -7.61 -7.92
N PRO A 40 5.86 -6.67 -7.33
CA PRO A 40 6.13 -6.71 -5.91
C PRO A 40 4.86 -6.49 -5.07
N PHE A 41 3.90 -5.69 -5.55
CA PHE A 41 2.60 -5.57 -4.91
C PHE A 41 1.85 -6.91 -4.85
N ALA A 42 1.79 -7.64 -5.98
CA ALA A 42 1.13 -8.94 -6.07
C ALA A 42 1.80 -9.98 -5.16
N LEU A 43 3.12 -10.10 -5.25
CA LEU A 43 3.92 -11.05 -4.47
C LEU A 43 3.87 -10.80 -2.96
N LEU A 44 3.76 -9.55 -2.50
CA LEU A 44 3.81 -9.23 -1.07
C LEU A 44 2.43 -9.11 -0.41
N ASN A 45 1.40 -8.67 -1.15
CA ASN A 45 0.08 -8.36 -0.57
C ASN A 45 -1.02 -9.33 -1.02
N ARG A 46 -0.79 -10.10 -2.09
CA ARG A 46 -1.79 -10.93 -2.75
C ARG A 46 -1.26 -12.32 -3.14
N ALA A 47 -0.12 -12.76 -2.58
CA ALA A 47 0.40 -14.08 -2.86
C ALA A 47 -0.60 -15.16 -2.45
N ASP A 48 -1.15 -15.86 -3.44
CA ASP A 48 -1.77 -17.16 -3.26
C ASP A 48 -0.69 -18.27 -3.26
N GLY A 49 -1.12 -19.52 -3.07
CA GLY A 49 -0.20 -20.65 -2.93
C GLY A 49 0.68 -20.93 -4.15
N GLU A 50 0.29 -20.48 -5.34
CA GLU A 50 1.09 -20.61 -6.56
C GLU A 50 2.08 -19.43 -6.67
N ILE A 51 1.61 -18.21 -6.46
CA ILE A 51 2.42 -16.97 -6.52
C ILE A 51 3.53 -16.94 -5.45
N ALA A 52 3.29 -17.53 -4.28
CA ALA A 52 4.27 -17.57 -3.20
C ALA A 52 5.55 -18.35 -3.56
N GLN A 53 5.47 -19.31 -4.50
CA GLN A 53 6.61 -20.14 -4.92
C GLN A 53 7.63 -19.32 -5.71
N ASP A 54 7.17 -18.32 -6.45
CA ASP A 54 8.01 -17.46 -7.28
C ASP A 54 8.70 -16.34 -6.49
N TYR A 55 8.31 -16.13 -5.22
CA TYR A 55 8.86 -15.03 -4.43
C TYR A 55 10.37 -15.14 -4.20
N ALA A 56 10.87 -16.33 -3.84
CA ALA A 56 12.29 -16.53 -3.56
C ALA A 56 13.20 -16.24 -4.78
N PRO A 57 12.96 -16.82 -5.98
CA PRO A 57 13.74 -16.49 -7.16
C PRO A 57 13.54 -15.03 -7.60
N TYR A 58 12.32 -14.50 -7.52
CA TYR A 58 12.05 -13.10 -7.86
C TYR A 58 12.86 -12.13 -6.97
N ARG A 59 12.84 -12.34 -5.65
CA ARG A 59 13.58 -11.50 -4.69
C ARG A 59 15.08 -11.48 -4.97
N ALA A 60 15.66 -12.60 -5.40
CA ALA A 60 17.08 -12.68 -5.71
C ALA A 60 17.44 -11.84 -6.95
N ALA A 61 16.57 -11.78 -7.96
CA ALA A 61 16.80 -11.05 -9.20
C ALA A 61 16.36 -9.57 -9.14
N HIS A 62 15.38 -9.23 -8.30
CA HIS A 62 14.70 -7.92 -8.31
C HIS A 62 14.71 -7.23 -6.93
N SER A 63 15.75 -7.44 -6.13
CA SER A 63 15.84 -6.86 -4.78
C SER A 63 15.73 -5.33 -4.79
N ASP A 64 16.33 -4.66 -5.78
CA ASP A 64 16.25 -3.20 -5.93
C ASP A 64 14.81 -2.71 -6.14
N THR A 65 14.08 -3.38 -7.03
CA THR A 65 12.66 -3.12 -7.29
C THR A 65 11.80 -3.30 -6.04
N LEU A 66 12.10 -4.32 -5.22
CA LEU A 66 11.42 -4.54 -3.94
C LEU A 66 11.70 -3.39 -2.96
N TYR A 67 12.96 -2.95 -2.84
CA TYR A 67 13.29 -1.81 -1.99
C TYR A 67 12.60 -0.53 -2.44
N ARG A 68 12.55 -0.27 -3.75
CA ARG A 68 11.81 0.87 -4.31
C ARG A 68 10.33 0.81 -3.97
N TYR A 69 9.70 -0.37 -4.09
CA TYR A 69 8.30 -0.55 -3.69
C TYR A 69 8.06 -0.26 -2.21
N PHE A 70 8.92 -0.77 -1.33
CA PHE A 70 8.82 -0.49 0.10
C PHE A 70 8.98 1.00 0.39
N ASP A 71 9.99 1.64 -0.20
CA ASP A 71 10.29 3.05 0.01
C ASP A 71 9.15 3.96 -0.48
N GLU A 72 8.61 3.72 -1.67
CA GLU A 72 7.62 4.60 -2.29
C GLU A 72 6.19 4.39 -1.78
N PHE A 73 5.81 3.14 -1.45
CA PHE A 73 4.40 2.78 -1.25
C PHE A 73 4.08 2.15 0.11
N VAL A 74 5.05 1.60 0.84
CA VAL A 74 4.80 0.85 2.08
C VAL A 74 5.26 1.62 3.32
N VAL A 75 6.48 2.17 3.28
CA VAL A 75 7.10 2.83 4.42
C VAL A 75 6.59 4.28 4.50
N PRO A 76 5.92 4.68 5.60
CA PRO A 76 5.52 6.06 5.79
C PRO A 76 6.74 6.98 5.79
N LYS A 77 6.70 8.03 4.97
CA LYS A 77 7.76 9.05 4.98
C LYS A 77 7.65 9.87 6.26
N ALA A 78 8.78 10.04 6.95
CA ALA A 78 8.81 10.92 8.11
C ALA A 78 8.36 12.34 7.70
N PRO A 79 7.49 12.99 8.48
CA PRO A 79 7.16 14.39 8.23
C PRO A 79 8.44 15.23 8.32
N GLN A 80 8.67 16.09 7.32
CA GLN A 80 9.74 17.09 7.36
C GLN A 80 9.39 18.25 8.28
#